data_AF-A0A6P1E319-F1
#
_entry.id   AF-A0A6P1E319-F1
#
_cell.length_a   1.000
_cell.length_b   1.000
_cell.length_c   1.000
_cell.angle_alpha   90.00
_cell.angle_beta   90.00
_cell.angle_gamma   90.00
#
_symmetry.space_group_name_H-M   'P 1'
#
loop_
_entity.id
_entity.type
_entity.pdbx_description
1 polymer ?
#
loop_
_entity_poly.entity_id
_entity_poly.type
_entity_poly.pdbx_seq_one_letter_code
_entity_poly.pdbx_strand_id
1 'polypeptide(L)'
;MSFATEPRAYHKTVLSDLQGAWSNLREAVVQSAGFPDWELAVFHIDEAMSWESVRNLAVMRQRLILVRNRLRHDGIPEDIITCLEDVNALMDETLEAQRNGEID
;
A
#
# COMPACT_ATOMS: atom_id res chain seq x y z
N MET A 1 13.32 -31.54 -18.81
CA MET A 1 12.47 -30.55 -18.10
C MET A 1 13.17 -30.22 -16.80
N SER A 2 13.56 -28.96 -16.58
CA SER A 2 14.03 -28.50 -15.28
C SER A 2 12.82 -28.10 -14.44
N PHE A 3 12.71 -28.66 -13.24
CA PHE A 3 11.71 -28.20 -12.27
C PHE A 3 12.16 -26.86 -11.69
N ALA A 4 11.25 -25.90 -11.59
CA ALA A 4 11.50 -24.69 -10.83
C ALA A 4 11.81 -25.11 -9.38
N THR A 5 13.02 -24.84 -8.92
CA THR A 5 13.45 -25.15 -7.55
C THR A 5 13.20 -23.91 -6.71
N GLU A 6 12.37 -24.04 -5.68
CA GLU A 6 12.04 -22.91 -4.80
C GLU A 6 13.30 -22.39 -4.09
N PRO A 7 13.49 -21.06 -4.00
CA PRO A 7 14.60 -20.48 -3.26
C PRO A 7 14.60 -20.95 -1.80
N ARG A 8 15.78 -21.23 -1.24
CA ARG A 8 15.91 -21.68 0.16
C ARG A 8 15.63 -20.57 1.19
N ALA A 9 15.48 -19.33 0.74
CA ALA A 9 15.19 -18.18 1.58
C ALA A 9 14.27 -17.21 0.84
N TYR A 10 13.36 -16.58 1.58
CA TYR A 10 12.55 -15.47 1.09
C TYR A 10 13.40 -14.19 1.12
N HIS A 11 13.56 -13.54 -0.02
CA HIS A 11 14.09 -12.18 -0.06
C HIS A 11 12.93 -11.20 -0.01
N LYS A 12 12.84 -10.46 1.12
CA LYS A 12 11.89 -9.36 1.25
C LYS A 12 12.26 -8.30 0.21
N THR A 13 11.30 -7.95 -0.63
CA THR A 13 11.45 -6.90 -1.65
C THR A 13 10.73 -5.63 -1.18
N VAL A 14 11.15 -4.48 -1.71
CA VAL A 14 10.45 -3.21 -1.49
C VAL A 14 8.96 -3.30 -1.84
N LEU A 15 8.59 -4.11 -2.84
CA LEU A 15 7.19 -4.39 -3.18
C LEU A 15 6.43 -5.12 -2.06
N SER A 16 7.08 -6.09 -1.39
CA SER A 16 6.49 -6.78 -0.24
C SER A 16 6.37 -5.86 0.98
N ASP A 17 7.31 -4.94 1.18
CA ASP A 17 7.22 -3.90 2.20
C ASP A 17 6.03 -2.97 1.94
N LEU A 18 5.87 -2.49 0.70
CA LEU A 18 4.74 -1.67 0.30
C LEU A 18 3.39 -2.35 0.55
N GLN A 19 3.26 -3.63 0.17
CA GLN A 19 2.04 -4.41 0.43
C GLN A 19 1.76 -4.58 1.93
N GLY A 20 2.81 -4.76 2.73
CA GLY A 20 2.71 -4.80 4.19
C GLY A 20 2.21 -3.47 4.76
N ALA A 21 2.76 -2.35 4.31
CA ALA A 21 2.34 -1.01 4.75
C ALA A 21 0.87 -0.73 4.41
N TRP A 22 0.40 -1.12 3.22
CA TRP A 22 -1.02 -1.03 2.87
C TRP A 22 -1.90 -1.86 3.80
N SER A 23 -1.45 -3.05 4.19
CA SER A 23 -2.19 -3.92 5.12
C SER A 23 -2.29 -3.28 6.51
N ASN A 24 -1.20 -2.67 6.99
CA ASN A 24 -1.17 -1.94 8.26
C ASN A 24 -2.12 -0.73 8.21
N LEU A 25 -2.08 0.06 7.13
CA LEU A 25 -2.99 1.20 6.95
C LEU A 25 -4.46 0.76 6.97
N ARG A 26 -4.78 -0.33 6.27
CA ARG A 26 -6.13 -0.91 6.26
C ARG A 26 -6.58 -1.28 7.67
N GLU A 27 -5.72 -1.98 8.41
CA GLU A 27 -6.01 -2.39 9.78
C GLU A 27 -6.23 -1.18 10.70
N ALA A 28 -5.35 -0.18 10.64
CA ALA A 28 -5.48 1.04 11.44
C ALA A 28 -6.80 1.78 11.18
N VAL A 29 -7.23 1.87 9.92
CA VAL A 29 -8.51 2.47 9.53
C VAL A 29 -9.69 1.68 10.08
N VAL A 30 -9.66 0.35 10.00
CA VAL A 30 -10.73 -0.52 10.50
C VAL A 30 -10.80 -0.50 12.03
N GLN A 31 -9.66 -0.54 12.72
CA GLN A 31 -9.61 -0.49 14.18
C GLN A 31 -10.10 0.85 14.73
N SER A 32 -9.89 1.93 13.99
CA SER A 32 -10.35 3.27 14.36
C SER A 32 -11.67 3.67 13.70
N ALA A 33 -12.47 2.70 13.27
CA ALA A 33 -13.74 2.94 12.58
C ALA A 33 -14.63 3.95 13.34
N GLY A 34 -15.40 4.74 12.58
CA GLY A 34 -16.35 5.71 13.13
C GLY A 34 -16.06 7.19 12.79
N PHE A 35 -14.95 7.48 12.10
CA PHE A 35 -14.72 8.81 11.50
C PHE A 35 -15.42 8.94 10.14
N PRO A 36 -15.76 10.17 9.68
CA PRO A 36 -16.42 10.34 8.38
C PRO A 36 -15.64 9.70 7.22
N ASP A 37 -16.36 9.05 6.29
CA ASP A 37 -15.80 8.40 5.10
C ASP A 37 -14.80 7.23 5.36
N TRP A 38 -14.71 6.69 6.58
CA TRP A 38 -13.82 5.56 6.88
C TRP A 38 -14.07 4.34 5.98
N GLU A 39 -15.33 4.02 5.68
CA GLU A 39 -15.70 2.92 4.78
C GLU A 39 -15.19 3.13 3.35
N LEU A 40 -15.25 4.37 2.85
CA LEU A 40 -14.72 4.73 1.53
C LEU A 40 -13.19 4.70 1.51
N ALA A 41 -12.54 5.07 2.61
CA ALA A 41 -11.09 4.91 2.75
C ALA A 41 -10.69 3.43 2.67
N VAL A 42 -11.39 2.54 3.38
CA VAL A 42 -11.18 1.08 3.27
C VAL A 42 -11.40 0.60 1.85
N PHE A 43 -12.48 1.01 1.20
CA PHE A 43 -12.77 0.62 -0.19
C PHE A 43 -11.61 0.99 -1.14
N HIS A 44 -11.09 2.22 -1.05
CA HIS A 44 -9.98 2.64 -1.91
C HIS A 44 -8.64 1.97 -1.56
N ILE A 45 -8.42 1.62 -0.28
CA ILE A 45 -7.28 0.79 0.12
C ILE A 45 -7.39 -0.61 -0.49
N ASP A 46 -8.56 -1.23 -0.44
CA ASP A 46 -8.80 -2.55 -1.05
C ASP A 46 -8.66 -2.49 -2.58
N GLU A 47 -9.08 -1.41 -3.24
CA GLU A 47 -8.82 -1.18 -4.67
C GLU A 47 -7.32 -1.03 -4.95
N ALA A 48 -6.58 -0.30 -4.11
CA ALA A 48 -5.13 -0.14 -4.24
C ALA A 48 -4.39 -1.49 -4.08
N MET A 49 -4.94 -2.39 -3.27
CA MET A 49 -4.41 -3.74 -3.04
C MET A 49 -5.02 -4.82 -3.95
N SER A 50 -5.86 -4.43 -4.90
CA SER A 50 -6.40 -5.34 -5.91
C SER A 50 -5.28 -5.90 -6.80
N TRP A 51 -5.51 -7.09 -7.36
CA TRP A 51 -4.54 -7.75 -8.23
C TRP A 51 -4.15 -6.91 -9.47
N GLU A 52 -5.09 -6.12 -9.99
CA GLU A 52 -4.83 -5.18 -11.09
C GLU A 52 -3.85 -4.07 -10.66
N SER A 53 -4.05 -3.52 -9.47
CA SER A 53 -3.24 -2.43 -8.93
C SER A 53 -1.85 -2.89 -8.48
N VAL A 54 -1.75 -4.06 -7.83
CA VAL A 54 -0.46 -4.64 -7.40
C VAL A 54 0.48 -4.94 -8.56
N ARG A 55 -0.07 -5.22 -9.76
CA ARG A 55 0.72 -5.44 -10.99
C ARG A 55 1.00 -4.15 -11.78
N ASN A 56 0.43 -3.02 -11.36
CA ASN A 56 0.57 -1.76 -12.04
C ASN A 56 0.73 -0.62 -11.02
N LEU A 57 1.98 -0.34 -10.65
CA LEU A 57 2.31 0.67 -9.65
C LEU A 57 1.80 2.07 -10.00
N ALA A 58 1.62 2.39 -11.29
CA ALA A 58 1.02 3.66 -11.69
C ALA A 58 -0.46 3.74 -11.27
N VAL A 59 -1.21 2.65 -11.40
CA VAL A 59 -2.59 2.55 -10.89
C VAL A 59 -2.59 2.61 -9.37
N MET A 60 -1.72 1.87 -8.69
CA MET A 60 -1.64 1.90 -7.23
C MET A 60 -1.35 3.30 -6.69
N ARG A 61 -0.45 4.04 -7.33
CA ARG A 61 -0.16 5.45 -7.01
C ARG A 61 -1.37 6.35 -7.18
N GLN A 62 -2.17 6.16 -8.25
CA GLN A 62 -3.40 6.92 -8.43
C GLN A 62 -4.41 6.64 -7.31
N ARG A 63 -4.53 5.38 -6.86
CA ARG A 63 -5.40 5.01 -5.74
C ARG A 63 -4.91 5.60 -4.41
N LEU A 64 -3.61 5.67 -4.18
CA LEU A 64 -3.03 6.33 -3.00
C LEU A 64 -3.45 7.81 -2.89
N ILE A 65 -3.55 8.52 -4.01
CA ILE A 65 -4.04 9.91 -4.00
C ILE A 65 -5.49 9.98 -3.49
N LEU A 66 -6.34 9.04 -3.89
CA LEU A 66 -7.73 8.96 -3.42
C LEU A 66 -7.78 8.69 -1.91
N VAL A 67 -7.01 7.71 -1.43
CA VAL A 67 -6.92 7.38 -0.01
C VAL A 67 -6.44 8.59 0.80
N ARG A 68 -5.39 9.28 0.37
CA ARG A 68 -4.88 10.51 1.02
C ARG A 68 -5.92 11.61 1.10
N ASN A 69 -6.70 11.80 0.05
CA ASN A 69 -7.75 12.81 0.04
C ASN A 69 -8.87 12.49 1.03
N ARG A 70 -9.17 11.20 1.25
CA ARG A 70 -10.14 10.76 2.26
C ARG A 70 -9.61 10.86 3.69
N LEU A 71 -8.31 10.63 3.89
CA LEU A 71 -7.69 10.68 5.22
C LEU A 71 -7.14 12.07 5.59
N ARG A 72 -7.67 13.14 4.97
CA ARG A 72 -7.16 14.52 5.11
C ARG A 72 -7.94 15.41 6.06
N HIS A 73 -8.91 14.86 6.77
CA HIS A 73 -9.79 15.59 7.68
C HIS A 73 -9.17 15.76 9.07
N ASP A 74 -9.61 16.79 9.80
CA ASP A 74 -9.27 16.94 11.22
C ASP A 74 -9.89 15.78 12.03
N GLY A 75 -9.14 15.27 13.02
CA GLY A 75 -9.60 14.21 13.91
C GLY A 75 -9.32 12.77 13.42
N ILE A 76 -8.53 12.61 12.35
CA ILE A 76 -7.99 11.29 12.00
C ILE A 76 -6.96 10.86 13.06
N PRO A 77 -7.06 9.64 13.61
CA PRO A 77 -6.09 9.07 14.53
C PRO A 77 -4.66 9.13 14.02
N GLU A 78 -3.71 9.42 14.92
CA GLU A 78 -2.29 9.53 14.58
C GLU A 78 -1.73 8.23 13.96
N ASP A 79 -2.14 7.07 14.44
CA ASP A 79 -1.72 5.77 13.88
C ASP A 79 -2.05 5.62 12.40
N ILE A 80 -3.21 6.13 11.95
CA ILE A 80 -3.59 6.13 10.53
C ILE A 80 -2.69 7.06 9.73
N ILE A 81 -2.34 8.23 10.29
CA ILE A 81 -1.44 9.19 9.66
C ILE A 81 -0.06 8.56 9.47
N THR A 82 0.50 7.94 10.52
CA THR A 82 1.78 7.24 10.45
C THR A 82 1.76 6.13 9.41
N CYS A 83 0.74 5.26 9.41
CA CYS A 83 0.62 4.21 8.41
C CYS A 83 0.51 4.77 6.98
N LEU A 84 -0.17 5.91 6.80
CA LEU A 84 -0.30 6.58 5.51
C LEU A 84 1.05 7.16 5.04
N GLU A 85 1.85 7.72 5.95
CA GLU A 85 3.20 8.20 5.66
C GLU A 85 4.13 7.05 5.25
N ASP A 86 4.07 5.91 5.93
CA ASP A 86 4.81 4.69 5.56
C ASP A 86 4.45 4.22 4.14
N VAL A 87 3.16 4.18 3.81
CA VAL A 87 2.70 3.84 2.45
C VAL A 87 3.22 4.84 1.42
N ASN A 88 3.26 6.15 1.72
CA ASN A 88 3.81 7.15 0.80
C ASN A 88 5.31 6.92 0.57
N ALA A 89 6.09 6.74 1.63
CA ALA A 89 7.53 6.53 1.53
C ALA A 89 7.85 5.27 0.73
N LEU A 90 7.19 4.15 1.03
CA LEU A 90 7.41 2.89 0.33
C LEU A 90 6.89 2.92 -1.10
N MET A 91 5.84 3.69 -1.40
CA MET A 91 5.38 3.89 -2.77
C MET A 91 6.46 4.60 -3.61
N ASP A 92 7.06 5.67 -3.07
CA ASP A 92 8.12 6.39 -3.76
C ASP A 92 9.36 5.50 -3.95
N GLU A 93 9.79 4.78 -2.90
CA GLU A 93 10.91 3.83 -2.98
C GLU A 93 10.66 2.71 -4.01
N THR A 94 9.44 2.14 -4.02
CA THR A 94 9.07 1.09 -4.96
C THR A 94 9.07 1.61 -6.41
N LEU A 95 8.59 2.82 -6.64
CA LEU A 95 8.63 3.45 -7.97
C LEU A 95 10.06 3.76 -8.43
N GLU A 96 10.95 4.13 -7.51
CA GLU A 96 12.37 4.30 -7.80
C GLU A 96 13.04 2.96 -8.16
N ALA A 97 12.79 1.91 -7.38
CA ALA A 97 13.26 0.55 -7.67
C ALA A 97 12.76 0.05 -9.03
N GLN A 98 11.50 0.31 -9.39
CA GLN A 98 10.97 -0.03 -10.71
C GLN A 98 11.68 0.75 -11.83
N ARG A 99 11.94 2.05 -11.62
CA ARG A 99 12.69 2.86 -12.60
C ARG A 99 14.13 2.40 -12.78
N ASN A 100 14.75 1.86 -11.73
CA ASN A 100 16.10 1.30 -11.76
C ASN A 100 16.14 -0.13 -12.33
N GLY A 101 14.99 -0.77 -12.56
CA GLY A 101 14.89 -2.15 -13.04
C GLY A 101 15.18 -3.20 -11.97
N GLU A 102 15.07 -2.85 -10.69
CA GLU A 102 15.25 -3.76 -9.55
C GLU A 102 14.02 -4.65 -9.32
N ILE A 103 12.86 -4.19 -9.79
CA ILE A 103 11.58 -4.89 -9.78
C ILE A 103 10.83 -4.64 -11.10
N ASP A 104 10.06 -5.63 -11.55
CA ASP A 104 9.24 -5.60 -12.78
C ASP A 104 7.84 -5.01 -12.53
#